data_AF-A0A950FF76-F1
#
_entry.id   AF-A0A950FF76-F1
#
_cell.length_a   1.000
_cell.length_b   1.000
_cell.length_c   1.000
_cell.angle_alpha   90.00
_cell.angle_beta   90.00
_cell.angle_gamma   90.00
#
_symmetry.space_group_name_H-M   'P 1'
#
loop_
_entity.id
_entity.type
_entity.pdbx_description
1 polymer ?
#
loop_
_entity_poly.entity_id
_entity_poly.type
_entity_poly.pdbx_seq_one_letter_code
_entity_poly.pdbx_strand_id
1 'polypeptide(L)'
;MSDALRLGQGSGVVYAYGYRCAPDRLKIGLTEGDTIQRIVAQISTGTPDRPVLLLEIKTHDCRSLERAIQSTLEHRGCKVVGGGAEWFKVSREEEIAIYQFVTKASSESWYDTEPATEDLHLCLTKNRRGVPRVRLSHYRQSRTIRRRLTVLVPVLGRSSCGRDAD
;
A
#
# COMPACT_ATOMS: atom_id res chain seq x y z
N MET A 1 16.30 28.07 -8.30
CA MET A 1 16.51 26.61 -8.40
C MET A 1 15.26 25.96 -7.84
N SER A 2 14.58 25.12 -8.63
CA SER A 2 13.41 24.38 -8.18
C SER A 2 13.87 23.27 -7.22
N ASP A 3 13.39 23.29 -5.99
CA ASP A 3 13.70 22.30 -4.94
C ASP A 3 12.84 21.03 -5.10
N ALA A 4 12.74 20.56 -6.34
CA ALA A 4 11.92 19.42 -6.70
C ALA A 4 12.54 18.15 -6.12
N LEU A 5 11.75 17.37 -5.39
CA LEU A 5 12.20 16.07 -4.90
C LEU A 5 12.33 15.09 -6.07
N ARG A 6 13.43 14.35 -6.12
CA ARG A 6 13.69 13.36 -7.17
C ARG A 6 13.80 11.96 -6.58
N LEU A 7 12.97 11.05 -7.07
CA LEU A 7 12.88 9.65 -6.63
C LEU A 7 13.02 8.69 -7.82
N GLY A 8 13.30 7.42 -7.52
CA GLY A 8 13.30 6.34 -8.51
C GLY A 8 14.46 6.39 -9.51
N GLN A 9 14.38 5.50 -10.51
CA GLN A 9 15.35 5.37 -11.61
C GLN A 9 14.60 4.93 -12.88
N GLY A 10 15.14 5.26 -14.06
CA GLY A 10 14.53 4.93 -15.35
C GLY A 10 14.59 6.08 -16.35
N SER A 11 14.12 5.82 -17.56
CA SER A 11 14.08 6.78 -18.68
C SER A 11 12.82 7.65 -18.69
N GLY A 12 11.71 7.16 -18.15
CA GLY A 12 10.47 7.91 -18.01
C GLY A 12 10.39 8.65 -16.67
N VAL A 13 9.58 9.69 -16.63
CA VAL A 13 9.34 10.51 -15.44
C VAL A 13 7.83 10.67 -15.23
N VAL A 14 7.36 10.39 -14.03
CA VAL A 14 6.08 10.89 -13.51
C VAL A 14 6.40 12.12 -12.66
N TYR A 15 5.75 13.24 -12.92
CA TYR A 15 6.02 14.49 -12.23
C TYR A 15 4.75 15.10 -11.67
N ALA A 16 4.94 15.92 -10.63
CA ALA A 16 3.88 16.74 -10.09
C ALA A 16 4.31 18.20 -9.96
N TYR A 17 3.45 19.08 -10.44
CA TYR A 17 3.61 20.51 -10.30
C TYR A 17 2.32 21.17 -9.82
N GLY A 18 2.46 22.29 -9.12
CA GLY A 18 1.35 23.10 -8.66
C GLY A 18 1.57 24.58 -8.97
N TYR A 19 0.65 25.43 -8.52
CA TYR A 19 0.79 26.88 -8.54
C TYR A 19 0.78 27.43 -7.12
N ARG A 20 1.51 28.51 -6.86
CA ARG A 20 1.54 29.11 -5.52
C ARG A 20 0.19 29.72 -5.15
N CYS A 21 -0.58 30.16 -6.13
CA CYS A 21 -1.94 30.64 -5.94
C CYS A 21 -2.95 29.54 -5.55
N ALA A 22 -2.61 28.26 -5.74
CA ALA A 22 -3.45 27.11 -5.41
C ALA A 22 -2.60 25.94 -4.87
N PRO A 23 -2.03 26.07 -3.66
CA PRO A 23 -1.06 25.12 -3.13
C PRO A 23 -1.67 23.77 -2.74
N ASP A 24 -3.00 23.69 -2.63
CA ASP A 24 -3.74 22.48 -2.32
C ASP A 24 -3.96 21.57 -3.54
N ARG A 25 -3.51 22.00 -4.73
CA ARG A 25 -3.80 21.32 -6.00
C ARG A 25 -2.53 21.07 -6.79
N LEU A 26 -2.33 19.81 -7.13
CA LEU A 26 -1.23 19.37 -7.98
C LEU A 26 -1.77 18.79 -9.27
N LYS A 27 -1.08 19.11 -10.35
CA LYS A 27 -1.18 18.39 -11.62
C LYS A 27 -0.16 17.28 -11.64
N ILE A 28 -0.62 16.07 -11.94
CA ILE A 28 0.19 14.86 -12.05
C ILE A 28 0.23 14.45 -13.51
N GLY A 29 1.41 14.36 -14.09
CA GLY A 29 1.59 13.96 -15.47
C GLY A 29 2.87 13.16 -15.69
N LEU A 30 3.10 12.76 -16.94
CA LEU A 30 4.31 12.02 -17.32
C LEU A 30 5.04 12.64 -18.50
N THR A 31 6.32 12.28 -18.64
CA THR A 31 7.17 12.59 -19.79
C THR A 31 8.24 11.53 -19.97
N GLU A 32 8.68 11.32 -21.21
CA GLU A 32 9.88 10.52 -21.54
C GLU A 32 11.10 11.44 -21.85
N GLY A 33 10.89 12.76 -21.84
CA GLY A 33 11.91 13.78 -22.10
C GLY A 33 12.08 14.76 -20.94
N ASP A 34 12.47 16.01 -21.24
CA ASP A 34 12.69 17.03 -20.21
C ASP A 34 11.38 17.51 -19.56
N THR A 35 11.28 17.34 -18.24
CA THR A 35 10.10 17.69 -17.43
C THR A 35 9.79 19.18 -17.50
N ILE A 36 10.81 20.04 -17.41
CA ILE A 36 10.61 21.49 -17.38
C ILE A 36 10.07 21.96 -18.73
N GLN A 37 10.66 21.51 -19.84
CA GLN A 37 10.19 21.80 -21.18
C GLN A 37 8.74 21.31 -21.37
N ARG A 38 8.41 20.11 -20.88
CA ARG A 38 7.05 19.57 -20.95
C ARG A 38 6.05 20.45 -20.19
N ILE A 39 6.38 20.86 -18.96
CA ILE A 39 5.53 21.75 -18.16
C ILE A 39 5.37 23.09 -18.86
N VAL A 40 6.47 23.70 -19.32
CA VAL A 40 6.44 24.99 -20.03
C VAL A 40 5.57 24.91 -21.28
N ALA A 41 5.65 23.83 -22.06
CA ALA A 41 4.83 23.62 -23.24
C ALA A 41 3.33 23.48 -22.93
N GLN A 42 2.96 23.17 -21.69
CA GLN A 42 1.57 23.08 -21.24
C GLN A 42 1.03 24.39 -20.64
N ILE A 43 1.90 25.34 -20.30
CA ILE A 43 1.47 26.65 -19.79
C ILE A 43 0.93 27.46 -20.96
N SER A 44 -0.38 27.74 -20.95
CA SER A 44 -0.97 28.70 -21.88
C SER A 44 -0.72 30.14 -21.41
N THR A 45 -0.90 31.10 -22.31
CA THR A 45 -0.74 32.55 -22.05
C THR A 45 -1.71 33.11 -21.00
N GLY A 46 -2.64 32.30 -20.48
CA GLY A 46 -3.67 32.72 -19.52
C GLY A 46 -3.38 32.41 -18.05
N THR A 47 -2.29 31.70 -17.71
CA THR A 47 -1.99 31.36 -16.30
C THR A 47 -1.10 32.44 -15.67
N PRO A 48 -1.60 33.24 -14.71
CA PRO A 48 -0.86 34.39 -14.18
C PRO A 48 0.32 33.99 -13.27
N ASP A 49 0.29 32.79 -12.71
CA ASP A 49 1.33 32.28 -11.81
C ASP A 49 2.24 31.26 -12.52
N ARG A 50 3.49 31.16 -12.08
CA ARG A 50 4.47 30.21 -12.62
C ARG A 50 4.29 28.85 -11.95
N PRO A 51 4.27 27.75 -12.71
CA PRO A 51 4.19 26.43 -12.10
C PRO A 51 5.47 26.14 -11.31
N VAL A 52 5.28 25.47 -10.18
CA VAL A 52 6.35 25.01 -9.31
C VAL A 52 6.39 23.48 -9.41
N LEU A 53 7.47 22.96 -9.99
CA LEU A 53 7.76 21.53 -9.98
C LEU A 53 8.11 21.10 -8.55
N LEU A 54 7.40 20.10 -8.03
CA LEU A 54 7.51 19.65 -6.65
C LEU A 54 8.08 18.23 -6.53
N LEU A 55 7.80 17.37 -7.52
CA LEU A 55 8.19 15.98 -7.51
C LEU A 55 8.53 15.49 -8.92
N GLU A 56 9.59 14.68 -9.03
CA GLU A 56 9.92 13.87 -10.18
C GLU A 56 10.21 12.44 -9.72
N ILE A 57 9.50 11.47 -10.29
CA ILE A 57 9.69 10.04 -10.05
C ILE A 57 10.15 9.40 -11.35
N LYS A 58 11.41 8.97 -11.38
CA LYS A 58 11.95 8.21 -12.51
C LYS A 58 11.48 6.76 -12.45
N THR A 59 11.08 6.23 -13.60
CA THR A 59 10.59 4.86 -13.74
C THR A 59 10.83 4.35 -15.17
N HIS A 60 10.92 3.03 -15.32
CA HIS A 60 10.97 2.37 -16.63
C HIS A 60 9.59 2.33 -17.31
N ASP A 61 8.50 2.41 -16.53
CA ASP A 61 7.13 2.44 -17.02
C ASP A 61 6.37 3.62 -16.39
N CYS A 62 6.49 4.79 -17.01
CA CYS A 62 5.85 6.02 -16.53
C CYS A 62 4.34 6.04 -16.78
N ARG A 63 3.86 5.34 -17.81
CA ARG A 63 2.43 5.30 -18.17
C ARG A 63 1.65 4.48 -17.15
N SER A 64 2.14 3.30 -16.80
CA SER A 64 1.47 2.47 -15.78
C SER A 64 1.54 3.13 -14.41
N LEU A 65 2.66 3.75 -14.05
CA LEU A 65 2.81 4.41 -12.75
C LEU A 65 1.90 5.65 -12.63
N GLU A 66 1.88 6.53 -13.63
CA GLU A 66 1.00 7.71 -13.63
C GLU A 66 -0.46 7.29 -13.51
N ARG A 67 -0.90 6.33 -14.33
CA ARG A 67 -2.27 5.81 -14.27
C ARG A 67 -2.61 5.21 -12.91
N ALA A 68 -1.70 4.48 -12.28
CA ALA A 68 -1.91 3.90 -10.96
C ALA A 68 -2.09 4.99 -9.89
N ILE A 69 -1.24 6.03 -9.92
CA ILE A 69 -1.32 7.17 -9.00
C ILE A 69 -2.64 7.93 -9.20
N GLN A 70 -2.94 8.34 -10.44
CA GLN A 70 -4.15 9.09 -10.77
C GLN A 70 -5.42 8.29 -10.44
N SER A 71 -5.46 6.98 -10.73
CA SER A 71 -6.60 6.13 -10.40
C SER A 71 -6.80 6.00 -8.89
N THR A 72 -5.72 5.91 -8.12
CA THR A 72 -5.77 5.86 -6.65
C THR A 72 -6.35 7.17 -6.09
N LEU A 73 -5.90 8.31 -6.60
CA LEU A 73 -6.39 9.62 -6.17
C LEU A 73 -7.85 9.87 -6.60
N GLU A 74 -8.23 9.44 -7.80
CA GLU A 74 -9.61 9.50 -8.26
C GLU A 74 -10.53 8.65 -7.39
N HIS A 75 -10.12 7.42 -7.05
CA HIS A 75 -10.88 6.56 -6.14
C HIS A 75 -11.03 7.15 -4.74
N ARG A 76 -10.03 7.90 -4.26
CA ARG A 76 -10.09 8.63 -2.97
C ARG A 76 -10.95 9.91 -3.03
N GLY A 77 -11.51 10.27 -4.19
CA GLY A 77 -12.29 11.50 -4.34
C GLY A 77 -11.44 12.78 -4.37
N CYS A 78 -10.13 12.67 -4.63
CA CYS A 78 -9.21 13.81 -4.66
C CYS A 78 -9.29 14.59 -5.97
N LYS A 79 -10.05 14.14 -6.98
CA LYS A 79 -10.09 14.78 -8.31
C LYS A 79 -10.67 16.19 -8.24
N VAL A 80 -10.00 17.13 -8.92
CA VAL A 80 -10.46 18.52 -9.01
C VAL A 80 -11.56 18.65 -10.06
N VAL A 81 -12.76 19.00 -9.62
CA VAL A 81 -13.88 19.32 -10.53
C VAL A 81 -13.50 20.51 -11.42
N GLY A 82 -13.66 20.35 -12.74
CA GLY A 82 -13.36 21.38 -13.74
C GLY A 82 -11.87 21.61 -14.04
N GLY A 83 -10.95 20.91 -13.36
CA GLY A 83 -9.51 21.07 -13.59
C GLY A 83 -8.97 20.28 -14.79
N GLY A 84 -9.71 19.27 -15.26
CA GLY A 84 -9.22 18.27 -16.21
C GLY A 84 -8.92 16.94 -15.52
N ALA A 85 -8.51 15.93 -16.31
CA ALA A 85 -8.32 14.57 -15.80
C ALA A 85 -7.10 14.41 -14.86
N GLU A 86 -6.20 15.39 -14.88
CA GLU A 86 -4.85 15.31 -14.33
C GLU A 86 -4.64 16.18 -13.08
N TRP A 87 -5.69 16.84 -12.58
CA TRP A 87 -5.63 17.74 -11.41
C TRP A 87 -6.26 17.11 -10.17
N PHE A 88 -5.53 17.13 -9.06
CA PHE A 88 -5.92 16.50 -7.81
C PHE A 88 -5.66 17.41 -6.61
N LYS A 89 -6.54 17.34 -5.61
CA LYS A 89 -6.32 17.89 -4.26
C LYS A 89 -5.45 16.92 -3.49
N VAL A 90 -4.15 17.13 -3.53
CA VAL A 90 -3.15 16.20 -3.01
C VAL A 90 -1.87 16.97 -2.65
N SER A 91 -1.20 16.52 -1.60
CA SER A 91 0.14 17.00 -1.22
C SER A 91 1.24 16.15 -1.86
N ARG A 92 2.46 16.70 -1.93
CA ARG A 92 3.64 15.96 -2.41
C ARG A 92 3.85 14.68 -1.60
N GLU A 93 3.68 14.74 -0.29
CA GLU A 93 3.88 13.63 0.64
C GLU A 93 2.87 12.50 0.41
N GLU A 94 1.61 12.83 0.10
CA GLU A 94 0.59 11.84 -0.24
C GLU A 94 0.89 11.12 -1.56
N GLU A 95 1.36 11.85 -2.58
CA GLU A 95 1.77 11.25 -3.84
C GLU A 95 2.96 10.29 -3.65
N ILE A 96 3.95 10.69 -2.85
CA ILE A 96 5.08 9.83 -2.46
C ILE A 96 4.58 8.56 -1.75
N ALA A 97 3.62 8.68 -0.85
CA ALA A 97 3.05 7.53 -0.15
C ALA A 97 2.36 6.55 -1.12
N ILE A 98 1.65 7.06 -2.12
CA ILE A 98 1.03 6.23 -3.17
C ILE A 98 2.11 5.56 -4.02
N TYR A 99 3.14 6.30 -4.45
CA TYR A 99 4.28 5.75 -5.18
C TYR A 99 4.94 4.59 -4.42
N GLN A 100 5.21 4.78 -3.12
CA GLN A 100 5.79 3.74 -2.27
C GLN A 100 4.87 2.52 -2.14
N PHE A 101 3.55 2.73 -2.03
CA PHE A 101 2.58 1.65 -1.98
C PHE A 101 2.57 0.83 -3.28
N VAL A 102 2.52 1.50 -4.44
CA VAL A 102 2.51 0.84 -5.76
C VAL A 102 3.80 0.06 -6.01
N THR A 103 4.95 0.60 -5.60
CA THR A 103 6.26 -0.02 -5.86
C THR A 103 6.65 -1.11 -4.87
N LYS A 104 6.24 -1.01 -3.59
CA LYS A 104 6.51 -2.07 -2.60
C LYS A 104 5.85 -3.39 -2.97
N ALA A 105 4.65 -3.35 -3.55
CA ALA A 105 3.94 -4.53 -4.04
C ALA A 105 4.73 -5.33 -5.08
N SER A 106 5.69 -4.71 -5.79
CA SER A 106 6.54 -5.39 -6.77
C SER A 106 7.77 -6.08 -6.16
N SER A 107 8.11 -5.77 -4.90
CA SER A 107 9.30 -6.32 -4.21
C SER A 107 9.01 -7.47 -3.25
N GLU A 108 7.73 -7.70 -2.90
CA GLU A 108 7.32 -8.84 -2.08
C GLU A 108 6.81 -9.97 -2.98
N SER A 109 7.71 -10.91 -3.26
CA SER A 109 7.40 -12.23 -3.81
C SER A 109 6.47 -12.97 -2.85
N TRP A 110 5.21 -13.18 -3.26
CA TRP A 110 4.21 -14.01 -2.59
C TRP A 110 4.48 -15.53 -2.70
N TYR A 111 5.72 -15.97 -2.50
CA TYR A 111 6.03 -17.37 -2.25
C TYR A 111 6.55 -17.52 -0.82
N ASP A 112 6.05 -18.55 -0.14
CA ASP A 112 6.32 -18.98 1.23
C ASP A 112 5.49 -18.34 2.35
N THR A 113 4.18 -18.45 2.26
CA THR A 113 3.43 -18.91 3.43
C THR A 113 2.29 -19.80 2.96
N GLU A 114 2.60 -21.08 2.68
CA GLU A 114 1.55 -22.08 2.74
C GLU A 114 0.91 -21.97 4.13
N PRO A 115 -0.40 -21.72 4.26
CA PRO A 115 -1.04 -21.95 5.53
C PRO A 115 -0.81 -23.43 5.82
N ALA A 116 -0.13 -23.73 6.92
CA ALA A 116 -0.02 -25.09 7.41
C ALA A 116 -1.45 -25.62 7.55
N THR A 117 -1.93 -26.34 6.53
CA THR A 117 -3.11 -27.15 6.64
C THR A 117 -2.74 -28.19 7.67
N GLU A 118 -3.25 -28.02 8.89
CA GLU A 118 -3.25 -29.08 9.88
C GLU A 118 -4.02 -30.25 9.27
N ASP A 119 -3.29 -31.17 8.64
CA ASP A 119 -3.84 -32.45 8.21
C ASP A 119 -4.23 -33.24 9.46
N LEU A 120 -5.50 -33.08 9.85
CA LEU A 120 -6.12 -33.90 10.87
C LEU A 120 -6.31 -35.31 10.32
N HIS A 121 -5.32 -36.17 10.56
CA HIS A 121 -5.44 -37.58 10.26
C HIS A 121 -6.35 -38.26 11.31
N LEU A 122 -7.56 -38.65 10.88
CA LEU A 122 -8.54 -39.32 11.73
C LEU A 122 -8.16 -40.79 11.93
N CYS A 123 -7.40 -41.10 12.98
CA CYS A 123 -7.11 -42.50 13.33
C CYS A 123 -8.30 -43.10 14.11
N LEU A 124 -9.10 -43.93 13.43
CA LEU A 124 -10.11 -44.76 14.06
C LEU A 124 -9.43 -45.94 14.78
N THR A 125 -9.51 -45.96 16.11
CA THR A 125 -9.10 -47.14 16.90
C THR A 125 -10.31 -47.71 17.62
N LYS A 126 -10.45 -49.04 17.62
CA LYS A 126 -11.49 -49.76 18.36
C LYS A 126 -10.94 -50.17 19.72
N ASN A 127 -11.73 -49.97 20.79
CA ASN A 127 -11.36 -50.53 22.10
C ASN A 127 -11.64 -52.05 22.14
N ARG A 128 -11.20 -52.74 23.22
CA ARG A 128 -11.44 -54.18 23.42
C ARG A 128 -12.92 -54.60 23.51
N ARG A 129 -13.87 -53.66 23.51
CA ARG A 129 -15.32 -53.89 23.48
C ARG A 129 -15.95 -53.53 22.12
N GLY A 130 -15.14 -53.27 21.09
CA GLY A 130 -15.63 -53.00 19.72
C GLY A 130 -16.21 -51.60 19.49
N VAL A 131 -16.17 -50.71 20.48
CA VAL A 131 -16.69 -49.34 20.33
C VAL A 131 -15.64 -48.46 19.64
N PRO A 132 -15.99 -47.76 18.54
CA PRO A 132 -15.07 -46.85 17.85
C PRO A 132 -14.77 -45.63 18.72
N ARG A 133 -13.48 -45.29 18.86
CA ARG A 133 -13.02 -44.11 19.59
C ARG A 133 -12.17 -43.25 18.65
N VAL A 134 -12.60 -42.01 18.46
CA VAL A 134 -11.84 -41.01 17.69
C VAL A 134 -10.78 -40.42 18.61
N ARG A 135 -9.51 -40.45 18.19
CA ARG A 135 -8.42 -39.78 18.89
C ARG A 135 -7.72 -38.87 17.89
N LEU A 136 -7.73 -37.57 18.18
CA LEU A 136 -6.93 -36.58 17.47
C LEU A 136 -5.47 -36.74 17.91
N SER A 137 -4.57 -37.04 16.96
CA SER A 137 -3.14 -37.05 17.23
C SER A 137 -2.47 -35.97 16.38
N HIS A 138 -1.77 -35.04 17.03
CA HIS A 138 -0.94 -34.05 16.34
C HIS A 138 0.30 -34.74 15.77
N TYR A 139 0.44 -34.76 14.45
CA TYR A 139 1.66 -35.18 13.81
C TYR A 139 2.65 -34.01 13.79
N ARG A 140 3.69 -34.08 14.63
CA ARG A 140 4.71 -33.04 14.73
C ARG A 140 5.83 -33.33 13.72
N GLN A 141 5.70 -32.81 12.50
CA GLN A 141 6.79 -32.86 11.54
C GLN A 141 7.90 -31.90 12.01
N SER A 142 8.99 -32.49 12.52
CA SER A 142 10.13 -31.74 13.04
C SER A 142 10.98 -31.24 11.88
N ARG A 143 10.96 -29.94 11.60
CA ARG A 143 12.12 -29.24 11.03
C ARG A 143 12.39 -27.97 11.82
N THR A 144 13.55 -27.99 12.44
CA THR A 144 14.19 -26.95 13.22
C THR A 144 14.24 -25.63 12.43
N ILE A 145 13.72 -24.55 13.00
CA ILE A 145 14.37 -23.21 13.06
C ILE A 145 13.86 -22.56 14.35
N ARG A 146 14.78 -22.29 15.28
CA ARG A 146 14.52 -21.57 16.52
C ARG A 146 14.23 -20.10 16.18
N ARG A 147 13.05 -19.58 16.51
CA ARG A 147 12.89 -18.26 17.12
C ARG A 147 11.74 -18.30 18.13
N ARG A 148 12.06 -17.99 19.39
CA ARG A 148 11.07 -17.74 20.45
C ARG A 148 10.28 -16.49 20.04
N LEU A 149 8.97 -16.62 19.87
CA LEU A 149 8.05 -15.52 20.04
C LEU A 149 7.15 -15.85 21.24
N THR A 150 7.36 -15.17 22.35
CA THR A 150 6.47 -15.23 23.50
C THR A 150 5.28 -14.34 23.19
N VAL A 151 4.12 -14.93 22.92
CA VAL A 151 2.85 -14.19 22.84
C VAL A 151 2.12 -14.38 24.17
N LEU A 152 2.04 -13.30 24.95
CA LEU A 152 1.14 -13.20 26.10
C LEU A 152 -0.27 -12.96 25.57
N VAL A 153 -1.16 -13.91 25.79
CA VAL A 153 -2.61 -13.75 25.56
C VAL A 153 -3.25 -13.38 26.90
N PRO A 154 -4.05 -12.30 27.00
CA PRO A 154 -4.78 -11.99 28.22
C PRO A 154 -5.94 -12.98 28.38
N VAL A 155 -6.01 -13.57 29.59
CA VAL A 155 -7.08 -14.47 30.02
C VAL A 155 -8.37 -13.68 30.23
N LEU A 156 -9.40 -14.00 29.43
CA LEU A 156 -10.78 -13.65 29.71
C LEU A 156 -11.26 -14.42 30.95
N GLY A 157 -11.26 -13.76 32.11
CA GLY A 157 -11.90 -14.24 33.33
C GLY A 157 -13.36 -13.80 33.38
N ARG A 158 -14.28 -14.76 33.24
CA ARG A 158 -15.70 -14.58 33.56
C ARG A 158 -15.96 -14.76 35.06
N SER A 159 -16.92 -13.97 35.54
CA SER A 159 -17.97 -14.26 36.53
C SER A 159 -17.61 -14.46 38.01
N SER A 160 -18.24 -13.65 38.88
CA SER A 160 -19.35 -14.13 39.72
C SER A 160 -20.05 -12.97 40.45
N CYS A 161 -21.37 -13.13 40.60
CA CYS A 161 -22.25 -12.34 41.46
C CYS A 161 -21.85 -12.47 42.95
N GLY A 162 -22.01 -11.39 43.71
CA GLY A 162 -22.02 -11.39 45.17
C GLY A 162 -22.79 -10.18 45.66
N ARG A 163 -23.77 -10.43 46.53
CA ARG A 163 -24.77 -9.52 47.07
C ARG A 163 -24.34 -9.03 48.46
N ASP A 164 -24.89 -7.88 48.86
CA ASP A 164 -25.25 -7.41 50.21
C ASP A 164 -24.27 -6.59 51.09
N ALA A 165 -24.88 -5.52 51.64
CA ALA A 165 -24.60 -4.72 52.87
C ALA A 165 -23.27 -3.93 52.94
N ASP A 166 -23.23 -2.64 53.28
CA ASP A 166 -23.99 -1.87 54.28
C ASP A 166 -24.55 -0.52 53.80
#